data_AF-Q8GGV8-F1
#
_entry.id   AF-Q8GGV8-F1
#
_cell.length_a   1.000
_cell.length_b   1.000
_cell.length_c   1.000
_cell.angle_alpha   90.00
_cell.angle_beta   90.00
_cell.angle_gamma   90.00
#
_symmetry.space_group_name_H-M   'P 1'
#
loop_
_entity.id
_entity.type
_entity.pdbx_description
1 polymer ?
#
loop_
_entity_poly.entity_id
_entity_poly.type
_entity_poly.pdbx_seq_one_letter_code
_entity_poly.pdbx_strand_id
1 'polypeptide(L)' 'MLDIKWIRENPEALDAALAKRGAEPLAQSLVALDEKRRSAVQRAQDLLSRRNLASKEIGAAMAQKNSELAEKLKAE' A
#
# COMPACT_ATOMS: atom_id res chain seq x y z
N MET A 1 9.90 9.05 19.54
CA MET A 1 8.95 8.86 18.41
C MET A 1 7.91 7.86 18.87
N LEU A 2 6.61 8.16 18.73
CA LEU A 2 5.55 7.20 19.09
C LEU A 2 5.38 6.16 17.98
N ASP A 3 5.09 4.91 18.35
CA ASP A 3 4.81 3.85 17.38
C ASP A 3 3.40 4.01 16.81
N ILE A 4 3.28 4.07 15.49
CA ILE A 4 1.99 4.19 14.79
C ILE A 4 1.07 2.97 15.02
N LYS A 5 1.64 1.78 15.27
CA LYS A 5 0.87 0.59 15.65
C LYS A 5 0.21 0.80 17.00
N TRP A 6 0.96 1.28 17.98
CA TRP A 6 0.44 1.56 19.31
C TRP A 6 -0.67 2.63 19.27
N ILE A 7 -0.49 3.69 18.47
CA ILE A 7 -1.51 4.74 18.28
C ILE A 7 -2.79 4.16 17.68
N ARG A 8 -2.68 3.22 16.74
CA ARG A 8 -3.84 2.56 16.12
C ARG A 8 -4.58 1.66 17.10
N GLU A 9 -3.85 0.99 17.98
CA GLU A 9 -4.41 0.10 19.01
C GLU A 9 -4.95 0.87 20.21
N ASN A 10 -4.42 2.05 20.50
CA ASN A 10 -4.74 2.85 21.68
C ASN A 10 -4.99 4.35 21.35
N PRO A 11 -5.92 4.68 20.44
CA PRO A 11 -6.15 6.06 20.03
C PRO A 11 -6.62 6.95 21.19
N GLU A 12 -7.50 6.44 22.05
CA GLU A 12 -8.00 7.15 23.23
C GLU A 12 -6.90 7.46 24.24
N ALA A 13 -5.93 6.55 24.41
CA ALA A 13 -4.80 6.75 25.31
C ALA A 13 -3.88 7.89 24.83
N LEU A 14 -3.72 8.03 23.50
CA LEU A 14 -2.98 9.15 22.93
C LEU A 14 -3.72 10.46 23.19
N ASP A 15 -5.02 10.53 22.90
CA ASP A 15 -5.80 11.75 23.07
C ASP A 15 -5.90 12.17 24.54
N ALA A 16 -6.02 11.22 25.47
CA ALA A 16 -5.95 11.50 26.90
C ALA A 16 -4.58 12.05 27.34
N ALA A 17 -3.49 11.53 26.77
CA ALA A 17 -2.14 12.04 27.04
C ALA A 17 -1.90 13.44 26.44
N LEU A 18 -2.48 13.72 25.26
CA LEU A 18 -2.48 15.05 24.63
C LEU A 18 -3.28 16.06 25.43
N ALA A 19 -4.47 15.68 25.92
CA ALA A 19 -5.31 16.53 26.76
C ALA A 19 -4.59 16.94 28.05
N LYS A 20 -3.86 16.01 28.71
CA LYS A 20 -3.02 16.32 29.89
C LYS A 20 -1.92 17.35 29.60
N ARG A 21 -1.54 17.51 28.33
CA ARG A 21 -0.55 18.48 27.85
C ARG A 21 -1.18 19.75 27.27
N GLY A 22 -2.51 19.87 27.30
CA GLY A 22 -3.23 21.00 26.71
C GLY A 22 -3.25 20.99 25.17
N ALA A 23 -3.02 19.84 24.55
CA ALA A 23 -3.07 19.67 23.11
C ALA A 23 -4.41 19.07 22.66
N GLU A 24 -4.81 19.38 21.42
CA GLU A 24 -6.02 18.82 20.81
C GLU A 24 -5.87 17.33 20.45
N PRO A 25 -6.98 16.57 20.43
CA PRO A 25 -6.98 15.18 20.02
C PRO A 25 -6.55 15.04 18.55
N LEU A 26 -5.65 14.09 18.29
CA LEU A 26 -5.03 13.88 16.98
C LEU A 26 -5.04 12.41 16.56
N ALA A 27 -5.38 11.48 17.45
CA ALA A 27 -5.28 10.06 17.19
C ALA A 27 -6.07 9.62 15.95
N GLN A 28 -7.31 10.08 15.81
CA GLN A 28 -8.17 9.69 14.69
C GLN A 28 -7.62 10.16 13.33
N SER A 29 -7.09 11.38 13.26
CA SER A 29 -6.46 11.92 12.05
C SER A 29 -5.21 11.12 11.66
N LEU A 30 -4.38 10.77 12.65
CA LEU A 30 -3.20 9.94 12.44
C LEU A 30 -3.53 8.53 11.94
N VAL A 31 -4.55 7.90 12.53
CA VAL A 31 -5.04 6.59 12.11
C VAL A 31 -5.55 6.62 10.67
N ALA A 32 -6.32 7.65 10.30
CA ALA A 32 -6.82 7.81 8.93
C ALA A 32 -5.70 8.03 7.90
N LEU A 33 -4.65 8.80 8.24
CA LEU A 33 -3.48 8.98 7.39
C LEU A 33 -2.68 7.69 7.23
N ASP A 34 -2.50 6.94 8.31
CA ASP A 34 -1.83 5.63 8.27
C ASP A 34 -2.60 4.63 7.38
N GLU A 35 -3.93 4.60 7.49
CA GLU A 35 -4.76 3.74 6.65
C GLU A 35 -4.63 4.09 5.17
N LYS A 36 -4.70 5.38 4.82
CA LYS A 36 -4.47 5.86 3.45
C LYS A 36 -3.09 5.45 2.94
N ARG A 37 -2.05 5.62 3.76
CA ARG A 37 -0.68 5.22 3.42
C ARG A 37 -0.61 3.71 3.16
N ARG A 38 -1.15 2.89 4.05
CA ARG A 38 -1.13 1.42 3.91
C ARG A 38 -1.87 0.97 2.65
N SER A 39 -3.04 1.55 2.37
CA SER A 39 -3.80 1.29 1.14
C SER A 39 -3.01 1.66 -0.12
N ALA A 40 -2.31 2.80 -0.10
CA ALA A 40 -1.47 3.23 -1.24
C ALA A 40 -0.27 2.30 -1.45
N VAL A 41 0.39 1.88 -0.37
CA VAL A 41 1.51 0.92 -0.42
C VAL A 41 1.05 -0.43 -0.98
N GLN A 42 -0.08 -0.94 -0.51
CA GLN A 42 -0.64 -2.20 -1.00
C GLN A 42 -0.92 -2.11 -2.51
N ARG A 43 -1.60 -1.04 -2.95
CA ARG A 43 -1.88 -0.80 -4.38
C ARG A 43 -0.61 -0.74 -5.22
N ALA A 44 0.42 -0.08 -4.73
CA ALA A 44 1.71 -0.02 -5.42
C ALA A 44 2.37 -1.40 -5.55
N GLN A 45 2.31 -2.22 -4.50
CA GLN A 45 2.80 -3.60 -4.52
C GLN A 45 2.01 -4.49 -5.48
N ASP A 46 0.68 -4.36 -5.51
CA ASP A 46 -0.17 -5.11 -6.43
C ASP A 46 0.14 -4.77 -7.89
N LEU A 47 0.29 -3.47 -8.21
CA LEU A 47 0.66 -3.00 -9.54
C LEU A 47 2.05 -3.50 -9.95
N LEU A 48 3.02 -3.44 -9.03
CA LEU A 48 4.37 -3.95 -9.27
C LEU A 48 4.37 -5.46 -9.54
N SER A 49 3.58 -6.22 -8.77
CA SER A 49 3.43 -7.65 -8.94
C SER A 49 2.80 -7.99 -10.30
N ARG A 50 1.71 -7.30 -10.67
CA ARG A 50 1.06 -7.46 -11.99
C ARG A 50 2.03 -7.17 -13.13
N ARG A 51 2.77 -6.07 -13.06
CA ARG A 51 3.79 -5.73 -14.08
C ARG A 51 4.83 -6.83 -14.21
N ASN A 52 5.34 -7.36 -13.09
CA ASN A 52 6.36 -8.41 -13.12
C ASN A 52 5.82 -9.74 -13.67
N LEU A 53 4.55 -10.07 -13.40
CA LEU A 53 3.88 -11.24 -13.97
C LEU A 53 3.71 -11.08 -15.48
N ALA A 54 3.17 -9.93 -15.93
CA ALA A 54 3.01 -9.62 -17.35
C ALA A 54 4.36 -9.72 -18.10
N SER A 55 5.44 -9.16 -17.54
CA SER A 55 6.78 -9.28 -18.14
C SER A 55 7.24 -10.73 -18.29
N LYS A 56 6.94 -11.60 -17.31
CA LYS A 56 7.28 -13.03 -17.37
C LYS A 56 6.46 -13.76 -18.43
N GLU A 57 5.16 -13.48 -18.51
CA GLU A 57 4.26 -14.08 -19.49
C GLU A 57 4.66 -13.69 -20.93
N ILE A 58 4.99 -12.41 -21.15
CA ILE A 58 5.53 -11.93 -22.43
C ILE A 58 6.84 -12.66 -22.75
N GLY A 59 7.77 -12.75 -21.79
CA GLY A 59 9.03 -13.48 -21.99
C GLY A 59 8.82 -14.96 -22.34
N ALA A 60 7.87 -15.63 -21.68
CA ALA A 60 7.50 -17.02 -21.96
C ALA A 60 6.88 -17.18 -23.36
N ALA A 61 5.97 -16.28 -23.75
CA ALA A 61 5.34 -16.27 -25.07
C ALA A 61 6.37 -16.10 -26.20
N MET A 62 7.31 -15.17 -26.01
CA MET A 62 8.42 -14.93 -26.94
C MET A 62 9.35 -16.15 -27.04
N ALA A 63 9.66 -16.82 -25.91
CA ALA A 63 10.46 -18.05 -25.90
C ALA A 63 9.78 -19.20 -26.64
N GLN A 64 8.44 -19.26 -26.61
CA GLN A 64 7.63 -20.23 -27.36
C GLN A 64 7.42 -19.83 -28.83
N LYS A 65 8.04 -18.73 -29.30
CA LYS A 65 7.83 -18.14 -30.64
C LYS A 65 6.36 -17.80 -30.93
N ASN A 66 5.55 -17.60 -29.89
CA ASN A 66 4.15 -17.22 -30.02
C ASN A 66 4.03 -15.69 -30.02
N SER A 67 4.37 -15.10 -31.16
CA SER A 67 4.39 -13.64 -31.34
C SER A 67 3.00 -13.00 -31.19
N GLU A 68 1.94 -13.70 -31.56
CA GLU A 68 0.56 -13.20 -31.41
C GLU A 68 0.14 -13.09 -29.94
N LEU A 69 0.49 -14.09 -29.12
CA LEU A 69 0.20 -14.06 -27.68
C LEU A 69 1.05 -12.98 -26.98
N ALA A 70 2.31 -12.82 -27.38
CA ALA A 70 3.19 -11.79 -26.84
C ALA A 70 2.70 -10.36 -27.15
N GLU A 71 2.21 -10.10 -28.36
CA GLU A 71 1.64 -8.80 -28.72
C GLU A 71 0.33 -8.50 -27.99
N LYS A 72 -0.54 -9.50 -27.77
CA LYS A 72 -1.75 -9.32 -26.95
C LYS A 72 -1.41 -8.97 -25.49
N LEU A 73 -0.44 -9.66 -24.89
CA LEU A 73 -0.03 -9.42 -23.50
C LEU A 73 0.72 -8.10 -23.28
N LYS A 74 1.30 -7.50 -24.33
CA LYS A 74 1.91 -6.16 -24.28
C LYS A 74 0.89 -5.03 -24.40
N ALA A 75 -0.28 -5.29 -24.97
CA ALA A 75 -1.33 -4.31 -25.21
C ALA A 75 -2.29 -4.14 -24.02
N GLU A 76 -2.19 -5.00 -23.02
CA GLU A 76 -2.92 -4.96 -21.74
C GLU A 76 -2.16 -4.14 -20.68
#